data_AF-A0A8J2J0F7-F1
#
_entry.id   AF-A0A8J2J0F7-F1
#
_cell.length_a   1.000
_cell.length_b   1.000
_cell.length_c   1.000
_cell.angle_alpha   90.00
_cell.angle_beta   90.00
_cell.angle_gamma   90.00
#
_symmetry.space_group_name_H-M   'P 1'
#
loop_
_entity.id
_entity.type
_entity.pdbx_description
1 polymer ?
#
loop_
_entity_poly.entity_id
_entity_poly.type
_entity_poly.pdbx_seq_one_letter_code
_entity_poly.pdbx_strand_id
1 'polypeptide(L)'
;MNRQFTVTLVRHGETPMNAKRLIQGHTDTPLSETGIKQAETLGKHLSNEKYTRAFASNLQRAHHTARIILSFSENPVEIAVDKRLCERGFGDAEGKYVPDVHEEAKKLGLQFHNFTPAGGETFSDVQTRVQGFICDLCKLVDENQETHENVLIVTHGGWMVALMRYLSLHSALKSNSNSKQRVIDFAFINNFHHLNL
;
A
#
# COMPACT_ATOMS: atom_id res chain seq x y z
N MET A 1 -10.26 26.46 -10.14
CA MET A 1 -10.70 25.10 -10.53
C MET A 1 -10.31 24.16 -9.41
N ASN A 2 -11.24 23.36 -8.89
CA ASN A 2 -10.90 22.33 -7.90
C ASN A 2 -10.22 21.18 -8.65
N ARG A 3 -8.92 20.98 -8.41
CA ARG A 3 -8.19 19.81 -8.90
C ARG A 3 -8.63 18.61 -8.08
N GLN A 4 -9.03 17.53 -8.74
CA GLN A 4 -9.41 16.29 -8.07
C GLN A 4 -8.28 15.28 -8.23
N PHE A 5 -7.76 14.79 -7.10
CA PHE A 5 -6.70 13.80 -7.05
C PHE A 5 -7.21 12.57 -6.30
N THR A 6 -7.32 11.45 -7.01
CA THR A 6 -7.83 10.19 -6.47
C THR A 6 -6.73 9.16 -6.44
N VAL A 7 -6.58 8.48 -5.30
CA VAL A 7 -5.62 7.40 -5.12
C VAL A 7 -6.36 6.11 -4.84
N THR A 8 -6.21 5.14 -5.74
CA THR A 8 -6.64 3.75 -5.53
C THR A 8 -5.48 2.99 -4.90
N LEU A 9 -5.58 2.70 -3.60
CA LEU A 9 -4.54 2.01 -2.83
C LEU A 9 -4.91 0.54 -2.65
N VAL A 10 -4.11 -0.34 -3.23
CA VAL A 10 -4.34 -1.78 -3.28
C VAL A 10 -3.26 -2.52 -2.50
N ARG A 11 -3.67 -3.43 -1.62
CA ARG A 11 -2.76 -4.45 -1.08
C ARG A 11 -2.57 -5.56 -2.10
N HIS A 12 -1.35 -6.06 -2.25
CA HIS A 12 -1.08 -7.23 -3.09
C HIS A 12 -1.99 -8.43 -2.78
N GLY A 13 -2.22 -9.28 -3.78
CA GLY A 13 -2.95 -10.55 -3.62
C GLY A 13 -2.24 -11.54 -2.68
N GLU A 14 -2.96 -12.58 -2.25
CA GLU A 14 -2.43 -13.61 -1.37
C GLU A 14 -1.12 -14.25 -1.90
N THR A 15 -0.20 -14.55 -0.98
CA THR A 15 0.98 -15.40 -1.22
C THR A 15 0.92 -16.69 -0.39
N PRO A 16 1.72 -17.72 -0.72
CA PRO A 16 1.81 -18.93 0.12
C PRO A 16 2.18 -18.64 1.58
N MET A 17 2.97 -17.61 1.83
CA MET A 17 3.31 -17.19 3.20
C MET A 17 2.13 -16.51 3.91
N ASN A 18 1.31 -15.72 3.20
CA ASN A 18 0.06 -15.21 3.77
C ASN A 18 -0.90 -16.34 4.16
N ALA A 19 -1.09 -17.31 3.28
CA ALA A 19 -1.97 -18.46 3.53
C ALA A 19 -1.52 -19.26 4.77
N LYS A 20 -0.21 -19.37 4.99
CA LYS A 20 0.40 -20.00 6.17
C LYS A 20 0.54 -19.06 7.39
N ARG A 21 0.07 -17.81 7.27
CA ARG A 21 0.21 -16.75 8.29
C ARG A 21 1.65 -16.58 8.77
N LEU A 22 2.60 -16.59 7.84
CA LEU A 22 4.01 -16.29 8.10
C LEU A 22 4.30 -14.82 7.84
N ILE A 23 5.19 -14.23 8.62
CA ILE A 23 5.70 -12.88 8.41
C ILE A 23 6.51 -12.87 7.12
N GLN A 24 6.14 -12.02 6.15
CA GLN A 24 6.85 -11.93 4.88
C GLN A 24 7.95 -10.88 4.88
N GLY A 25 7.64 -9.67 5.37
CA GLY A 25 8.54 -8.53 5.23
C GLY A 25 9.09 -8.36 3.81
N HIS A 26 10.41 -8.31 3.70
CA HIS A 26 11.14 -8.18 2.44
C HIS A 26 11.39 -9.50 1.71
N THR A 27 11.06 -10.65 2.31
CA THR A 27 11.11 -11.94 1.61
C THR A 27 10.26 -11.88 0.35
N ASP A 28 10.91 -12.05 -0.80
CA ASP A 28 10.28 -11.85 -2.09
C ASP A 28 9.56 -13.13 -2.55
N THR A 29 8.25 -13.20 -2.29
CA THR A 29 7.42 -14.36 -2.63
C THR A 29 6.42 -14.05 -3.74
N PRO A 30 6.14 -15.03 -4.62
CA PRO A 30 5.13 -14.87 -5.67
C PRO A 30 3.72 -14.89 -5.07
N LEU A 31 2.76 -14.44 -5.87
CA LEU A 31 1.34 -14.67 -5.60
C LEU A 31 1.03 -16.18 -5.59
N SER A 32 0.09 -16.59 -4.73
CA SER A 32 -0.55 -17.91 -4.85
C SER A 32 -1.53 -17.92 -6.03
N GLU A 33 -2.04 -19.08 -6.42
CA GLU A 33 -3.14 -19.16 -7.39
C GLU A 33 -4.36 -18.37 -6.92
N THR A 34 -4.66 -18.40 -5.62
CA THR A 34 -5.69 -17.56 -5.00
C THR A 34 -5.38 -16.08 -5.17
N GLY A 35 -4.13 -15.67 -4.92
CA GLY A 35 -3.69 -14.28 -5.10
C GLY A 35 -3.79 -13.77 -6.53
N ILE A 36 -3.54 -14.64 -7.52
CA ILE A 36 -3.74 -14.31 -8.94
C ILE A 36 -5.22 -14.09 -9.22
N LYS A 37 -6.09 -15.01 -8.81
CA LYS A 37 -7.55 -14.87 -8.98
C LYS A 37 -8.10 -13.61 -8.29
N GLN A 38 -7.59 -13.30 -7.10
CA GLN A 38 -7.92 -12.06 -6.38
C GLN A 38 -7.56 -10.82 -7.21
N ALA A 39 -6.35 -10.76 -7.75
CA ALA A 39 -5.90 -9.67 -8.59
C ALA A 39 -6.71 -9.57 -9.91
N GLU A 40 -7.09 -10.70 -10.52
CA GLU A 40 -7.93 -10.73 -11.71
C GLU A 40 -9.34 -10.21 -11.44
N THR A 41 -9.98 -10.66 -10.36
CA THR A 41 -11.32 -10.20 -9.97
C THR A 41 -11.31 -8.70 -9.69
N LEU A 42 -10.26 -8.21 -9.02
CA LEU A 42 -10.09 -6.77 -8.80
C LEU A 42 -9.83 -6.02 -10.11
N GLY A 43 -8.99 -6.55 -11.00
CA GLY A 43 -8.73 -5.96 -12.31
C GLY A 43 -10.00 -5.79 -13.13
N LYS A 44 -10.87 -6.81 -13.16
CA LYS A 44 -12.19 -6.74 -13.82
C LYS A 44 -13.10 -5.68 -13.19
N HIS A 45 -13.08 -5.55 -11.87
CA HIS A 45 -13.87 -4.53 -11.18
C HIS A 45 -13.40 -3.12 -11.52
N LEU A 46 -12.08 -2.93 -11.66
CA LEU A 46 -11.45 -1.65 -11.95
C LEU A 46 -11.26 -1.39 -13.46
N SER A 47 -11.86 -2.20 -14.34
CA SER A 47 -11.61 -2.11 -15.79
C SER A 47 -11.99 -0.77 -16.40
N ASN A 48 -12.99 -0.11 -15.82
CA ASN A 48 -13.50 1.19 -16.27
C ASN A 48 -12.72 2.37 -15.65
N GLU A 49 -11.83 2.13 -14.69
CA GLU A 49 -10.98 3.15 -14.10
C GLU A 49 -9.88 3.56 -15.08
N LYS A 50 -9.74 4.87 -15.30
CA LYS A 50 -8.70 5.45 -16.16
C LYS A 50 -7.57 5.98 -15.30
N TYR A 51 -6.59 5.14 -15.04
CA TYR A 51 -5.41 5.54 -14.30
C TYR A 51 -4.51 6.42 -15.16
N THR A 52 -4.09 7.56 -14.61
CA THR A 52 -3.08 8.42 -15.23
C THR A 52 -1.67 7.97 -14.84
N ARG A 53 -1.53 7.29 -13.70
CA ARG A 53 -0.26 6.77 -13.18
C ARG A 53 -0.48 5.48 -12.39
N ALA A 54 0.52 4.60 -12.42
CA ALA A 54 0.56 3.42 -11.56
C ALA A 54 1.91 3.30 -10.86
N PHE A 55 1.88 2.97 -9.57
CA PHE A 55 3.06 2.68 -8.77
C PHE A 55 2.95 1.33 -8.09
N ALA A 56 4.08 0.63 -7.96
CA ALA A 56 4.15 -0.59 -7.17
C ALA A 56 5.48 -0.69 -6.42
N SER A 57 5.49 -1.43 -5.30
CA SER A 57 6.76 -1.80 -4.68
C SER A 57 7.58 -2.72 -5.59
N ASN A 58 8.90 -2.79 -5.37
CA ASN A 58 9.77 -3.73 -6.08
C ASN A 58 9.60 -5.21 -5.67
N LEU A 59 8.78 -5.53 -4.66
CA LEU A 59 8.49 -6.92 -4.29
C LEU A 59 7.51 -7.54 -5.29
N GLN A 60 7.84 -8.73 -5.77
CA GLN A 60 7.19 -9.36 -6.92
C GLN A 60 5.68 -9.51 -6.73
N ARG A 61 5.19 -9.81 -5.52
CA ARG A 61 3.76 -9.94 -5.22
C ARG A 61 2.96 -8.67 -5.50
N ALA A 62 3.50 -7.50 -5.15
CA ALA A 62 2.84 -6.23 -5.39
C ALA A 62 2.94 -5.82 -6.86
N HIS A 63 4.12 -5.94 -7.45
CA HIS A 63 4.33 -5.65 -8.87
C HIS A 63 3.48 -6.56 -9.77
N HIS A 64 3.40 -7.86 -9.47
CA HIS A 64 2.58 -8.81 -10.22
C HIS A 64 1.09 -8.51 -10.05
N THR A 65 0.64 -8.15 -8.84
CA THR A 65 -0.75 -7.71 -8.62
C THR A 65 -1.08 -6.48 -9.47
N ALA A 66 -0.22 -5.46 -9.50
CA ALA A 66 -0.41 -4.27 -10.33
C ALA A 66 -0.51 -4.61 -11.82
N ARG A 67 0.38 -5.49 -12.30
CA ARG A 67 0.41 -5.93 -13.70
C ARG A 67 -0.87 -6.68 -14.09
N ILE A 68 -1.40 -7.53 -13.21
CA ILE A 68 -2.67 -8.23 -13.45
C ILE A 68 -3.81 -7.21 -13.51
N ILE A 69 -3.92 -6.30 -12.54
CA ILE A 69 -4.99 -5.29 -12.52
C ILE A 69 -4.99 -4.46 -13.82
N LEU A 70 -3.84 -3.93 -14.22
CA LEU A 70 -3.73 -3.09 -15.41
C LEU A 70 -3.95 -3.86 -16.72
N SER A 71 -3.80 -5.19 -16.72
CA SER A 71 -4.11 -6.00 -17.91
C SER A 71 -5.60 -6.02 -18.27
N PHE A 72 -6.47 -5.62 -17.34
CA PHE A 72 -7.92 -5.44 -17.57
C PHE A 72 -8.30 -3.98 -17.90
N SER A 73 -7.35 -3.04 -17.86
CA SER A 73 -7.61 -1.65 -18.20
C SER A 73 -7.64 -1.45 -19.72
N GLU A 74 -8.57 -0.64 -20.20
CA GLU A 74 -8.59 -0.21 -21.61
C GLU A 74 -7.40 0.70 -21.96
N ASN A 75 -6.78 1.33 -20.95
CA ASN A 75 -5.65 2.26 -21.12
C ASN A 75 -4.55 1.92 -20.10
N PRO A 76 -3.80 0.82 -20.29
CA PRO A 76 -2.75 0.44 -19.36
C PRO A 76 -1.64 1.49 -19.36
N VAL A 77 -1.27 1.94 -18.17
CA VAL A 77 -0.12 2.82 -17.94
C VAL A 77 1.08 2.00 -17.47
N GLU A 78 2.30 2.52 -17.70
CA GLU A 78 3.50 1.88 -17.17
C GLU A 78 3.52 1.93 -15.63
N ILE A 79 3.99 0.84 -15.03
CA ILE A 79 4.13 0.72 -13.58
C ILE A 79 5.48 1.32 -13.18
N ALA A 80 5.46 2.45 -12.47
CA ALA A 80 6.64 3.00 -11.84
C ALA A 80 6.96 2.22 -10.55
N VAL A 81 8.11 1.54 -10.52
CA VAL A 81 8.56 0.80 -9.34
C VAL A 81 9.20 1.76 -8.34
N ASP A 82 8.71 1.78 -7.10
CA ASP A 82 9.26 2.59 -6.02
C ASP A 82 9.54 1.74 -4.77
N LYS A 83 10.81 1.68 -4.36
CA LYS A 83 11.25 0.89 -3.19
C LYS A 83 10.61 1.36 -1.88
N ARG A 84 10.22 2.63 -1.78
CA ARG A 84 9.55 3.20 -0.59
C ARG A 84 8.19 2.57 -0.33
N LEU A 85 7.59 1.91 -1.33
CA LEU A 85 6.33 1.20 -1.23
C LEU A 85 6.45 -0.24 -0.69
N CYS A 86 7.65 -0.72 -0.35
CA CYS A 86 7.83 -2.07 0.18
C CYS A 86 7.08 -2.31 1.49
N GLU A 87 6.83 -3.59 1.80
CA GLU A 87 6.38 -3.98 3.13
C GLU A 87 7.41 -3.54 4.18
N ARG A 88 6.99 -3.45 5.44
CA ARG A 88 7.92 -3.34 6.56
C ARG A 88 8.91 -4.52 6.54
N GLY A 89 10.20 -4.25 6.57
CA GLY A 89 11.23 -5.27 6.80
C GLY A 89 11.10 -5.84 8.21
N PHE A 90 11.01 -7.16 8.34
CA PHE A 90 10.85 -7.82 9.65
C PHE A 90 12.12 -8.55 10.11
N GLY A 91 13.21 -8.49 9.35
CA GLY A 91 14.51 -9.06 9.73
C GLY A 91 14.37 -10.52 10.16
N ASP A 92 14.89 -10.85 11.34
CA ASP A 92 14.91 -12.20 11.91
C ASP A 92 13.51 -12.77 12.21
N ALA A 93 12.43 -11.98 12.09
CA ALA A 93 11.08 -12.48 12.21
C ALA A 93 10.47 -12.94 10.87
N GLU A 94 11.11 -12.70 9.73
CA GLU A 94 10.62 -13.19 8.44
C GLU A 94 10.59 -14.74 8.43
N GLY A 95 9.50 -15.30 7.91
CA GLY A 95 9.24 -16.74 7.96
C GLY A 95 8.63 -17.26 9.27
N LYS A 96 8.61 -16.46 10.35
CA LYS A 96 7.97 -16.87 11.62
C LYS A 96 6.45 -16.77 11.55
N TYR A 97 5.77 -17.57 12.36
CA TYR A 97 4.31 -17.56 12.48
C TYR A 97 3.84 -16.25 13.13
N VAL A 98 2.93 -15.53 12.45
CA VAL A 98 2.49 -14.19 12.84
C VAL A 98 1.95 -14.13 14.28
N PRO A 99 1.11 -15.07 14.74
CA PRO A 99 0.65 -15.09 16.14
C PRO A 99 1.78 -15.19 17.17
N ASP A 100 2.83 -15.96 16.91
CA ASP A 100 3.94 -16.10 17.86
C ASP A 100 4.69 -14.78 18.03
N VAL A 101 4.94 -14.07 16.92
CA VAL A 101 5.57 -12.75 16.92
C VAL A 101 4.66 -11.69 17.58
N HIS A 102 3.33 -11.81 17.44
CA HIS A 102 2.38 -10.97 18.17
C HIS A 102 2.44 -11.20 19.68
N GLU A 103 2.52 -12.46 20.11
CA GLU A 103 2.64 -12.80 21.53
C GLU A 103 4.00 -12.36 22.11
N GLU A 104 5.09 -12.44 21.33
CA GLU A 104 6.39 -11.86 21.71
C GLU A 104 6.28 -10.34 21.95
N ALA A 105 5.68 -9.60 21.02
CA ALA A 105 5.44 -8.16 21.18
C ALA A 105 4.61 -7.86 22.44
N LYS A 106 3.55 -8.62 22.67
CA LYS A 106 2.64 -8.48 23.81
C LYS A 106 3.35 -8.76 25.14
N LYS A 107 4.21 -9.77 25.21
CA LYS A 107 5.02 -10.08 26.41
C LYS A 107 5.96 -8.93 26.79
N LEU A 108 6.38 -8.13 25.81
CA LEU A 108 7.18 -6.92 26.02
C LEU A 108 6.32 -5.67 26.30
N GLY A 109 4.99 -5.80 26.39
CA GLY A 109 4.07 -4.66 26.57
C GLY A 109 3.96 -3.76 25.35
N LEU A 110 4.37 -4.24 24.17
CA LEU A 110 4.38 -3.48 22.93
C LEU A 110 3.17 -3.79 22.06
N GLN A 111 2.65 -2.77 21.39
CA GLN A 111 1.77 -3.00 20.24
C GLN A 111 2.60 -3.58 19.09
N PHE A 112 2.02 -4.48 18.28
CA PHE A 112 2.76 -5.22 17.24
C PHE A 112 3.53 -4.31 16.26
N HIS A 113 2.96 -3.17 15.86
CA HIS A 113 3.65 -2.23 14.98
C HIS A 113 4.85 -1.52 15.65
N ASN A 114 4.88 -1.43 16.98
CA ASN A 114 6.03 -0.88 17.73
C ASN A 114 7.09 -1.94 18.06
N PHE A 115 6.76 -3.23 17.91
CA PHE A 115 7.75 -4.30 18.06
C PHE A 115 8.67 -4.34 16.85
N THR A 116 9.97 -4.25 17.06
CA THR A 116 11.00 -4.27 16.01
C THR A 116 11.90 -5.49 16.22
N PRO A 117 11.76 -6.55 15.41
CA PRO A 117 12.68 -7.67 15.44
C PRO A 117 14.10 -7.24 15.09
N ALA A 118 15.10 -8.03 15.50
CA ALA A 118 16.48 -7.81 15.09
C ALA A 118 16.59 -7.80 13.55
N GLY A 119 17.33 -6.81 13.02
CA GLY A 119 17.47 -6.58 11.57
C GLY A 119 16.19 -6.06 10.86
N GLY A 120 15.11 -5.80 11.60
CA GLY A 120 13.87 -5.26 11.04
C GLY A 120 13.83 -3.72 11.00
N GLU A 121 12.86 -3.19 10.26
CA GLU A 121 12.55 -1.76 10.24
C GLU A 121 11.70 -1.39 11.46
N THR A 122 12.00 -0.24 12.08
CA THR A 122 11.09 0.35 13.07
C THR A 122 9.85 0.91 12.38
N PHE A 123 8.79 1.17 13.15
CA PHE A 123 7.62 1.86 12.60
C PHE A 123 7.97 3.25 12.05
N SER A 124 8.91 3.95 12.69
CA SER A 124 9.38 5.27 12.25
C SER A 124 10.06 5.21 10.89
N ASP A 125 10.88 4.18 10.63
CA ASP A 125 11.56 4.01 9.34
C ASP A 125 10.54 3.87 8.20
N VAL A 126 9.50 3.06 8.42
CA VAL A 126 8.40 2.89 7.46
C VAL A 126 7.64 4.21 7.28
N GLN A 127 7.34 4.93 8.36
CA GLN A 127 6.67 6.23 8.27
C GLN A 127 7.49 7.27 7.49
N THR A 128 8.81 7.33 7.68
CA THR A 128 9.68 8.25 6.95
C THR A 128 9.63 8.02 5.44
N ARG A 129 9.69 6.76 4.99
CA ARG A 129 9.60 6.47 3.55
C ARG A 129 8.19 6.63 2.97
N VAL A 130 7.14 6.37 3.76
CA VAL A 130 5.75 6.70 3.39
C VAL A 130 5.61 8.21 3.18
N GLN A 131 6.12 9.03 4.10
CA GLN A 131 6.08 10.48 4.01
C GLN A 131 6.81 10.99 2.78
N GLY A 132 8.02 10.50 2.53
CA GLY A 132 8.79 10.86 1.33
C GLY A 132 8.01 10.56 0.04
N PHE A 133 7.41 9.37 -0.05
CA PHE A 133 6.60 8.98 -1.21
C PHE A 133 5.38 9.89 -1.39
N ILE A 134 4.60 10.15 -0.33
CA ILE A 134 3.41 11.00 -0.41
C ILE A 134 3.77 12.46 -0.72
N CYS A 135 4.85 12.99 -0.16
CA CYS A 135 5.33 14.33 -0.49
C CYS A 135 5.68 14.46 -1.97
N ASP A 136 6.38 13.49 -2.55
CA ASP A 136 6.72 13.52 -3.96
C ASP A 136 5.48 13.30 -4.85
N LEU A 137 4.56 12.43 -4.44
CA LEU A 137 3.28 12.27 -5.13
C LEU A 137 2.50 13.59 -5.17
N CYS A 138 2.42 14.32 -4.06
CA CYS A 138 1.77 15.64 -4.02
C CYS A 138 2.45 16.66 -4.94
N LYS A 139 3.79 16.64 -5.07
CA LYS A 139 4.51 17.53 -5.99
C LYS A 139 4.19 17.21 -7.45
N LEU A 140 4.15 15.91 -7.80
CA LEU A 140 3.80 15.46 -9.16
C LEU A 140 2.43 15.98 -9.58
N VAL A 141 1.46 15.96 -8.66
CA VAL A 141 0.11 16.49 -8.89
C VAL A 141 0.10 18.01 -9.02
N ASP A 142 0.96 18.71 -8.28
CA ASP A 142 1.05 20.16 -8.31
C ASP A 142 1.63 20.69 -9.62
N GLU A 143 2.68 20.01 -10.10
CA GLU A 143 3.36 20.31 -11.37
C GLU A 143 2.48 19.99 -12.58
N ASN A 144 1.60 19.00 -12.46
CA ASN A 144 0.71 18.65 -13.57
C ASN A 144 -0.39 19.71 -13.76
N GLN A 145 -0.65 20.07 -15.02
CA GLN A 145 -1.70 21.03 -15.39
C GLN A 145 -3.06 20.36 -15.59
N GLU A 146 -3.12 19.03 -15.53
CA GLU A 146 -4.34 18.24 -15.64
C GLU A 146 -5.35 18.56 -14.54
N THR A 147 -6.63 18.49 -14.90
CA THR A 147 -7.74 18.80 -13.96
C THR A 147 -8.12 17.62 -13.08
N HIS A 148 -7.75 16.41 -13.49
CA HIS A 148 -8.03 15.15 -12.79
C HIS A 148 -6.84 14.19 -12.89
N GLU A 149 -6.39 13.67 -11.76
CA GLU A 149 -5.39 12.60 -11.70
C GLU A 149 -5.95 11.42 -10.89
N ASN A 150 -5.86 10.22 -11.45
CA ASN A 150 -6.30 8.97 -10.83
C ASN A 150 -5.10 8.01 -10.78
N VAL A 151 -4.62 7.72 -9.58
CA VAL A 151 -3.36 7.00 -9.35
C VAL A 151 -3.63 5.65 -8.73
N LEU A 152 -3.14 4.59 -9.38
CA LEU A 152 -3.09 3.25 -8.80
C LEU A 152 -1.80 3.09 -7.99
N ILE A 153 -1.90 2.63 -6.75
CA ILE A 153 -0.74 2.26 -5.92
C ILE A 153 -0.93 0.85 -5.39
N VAL A 154 0.00 -0.06 -5.71
CA VAL A 154 -0.04 -1.44 -5.21
C VAL A 154 1.11 -1.68 -4.22
N THR A 155 0.76 -2.02 -2.98
CA THR A 155 1.69 -2.08 -1.85
C THR A 155 1.28 -3.20 -0.86
N HIS A 156 1.61 -3.05 0.43
CA HIS A 156 1.56 -4.07 1.47
C HIS A 156 0.86 -3.58 2.73
N GLY A 157 0.50 -4.52 3.61
CA GLY A 157 -0.33 -4.23 4.78
C GLY A 157 0.35 -3.30 5.78
N GLY A 158 1.62 -3.55 6.13
CA GLY A 158 2.36 -2.70 7.07
C GLY A 158 2.60 -1.29 6.55
N TRP A 159 2.84 -1.14 5.25
CA TRP A 159 2.93 0.17 4.59
C TRP A 159 1.61 0.94 4.68
N MET A 160 0.49 0.29 4.36
CA MET A 160 -0.84 0.92 4.43
C MET A 160 -1.18 1.35 5.86
N VAL A 161 -0.83 0.55 6.87
CA VAL A 161 -1.00 0.93 8.29
C VAL A 161 -0.18 2.18 8.63
N ALA A 162 1.06 2.26 8.16
CA ALA A 162 1.90 3.45 8.36
C ALA A 162 1.31 4.70 7.69
N LEU A 163 0.80 4.56 6.45
CA LEU A 163 0.10 5.65 5.75
C LEU A 163 -1.15 6.09 6.49
N MET A 164 -2.04 5.16 6.87
CA MET A 164 -3.29 5.50 7.55
C MET A 164 -3.02 6.29 8.85
N ARG A 165 -2.02 5.87 9.64
CA ARG A 165 -1.62 6.61 10.84
C ARG A 165 -1.07 7.98 10.54
N TYR A 166 -0.22 8.09 9.52
CA TYR A 166 0.30 9.38 9.07
C TYR A 166 -0.86 10.32 8.71
N LEU A 167 -1.82 9.86 7.91
CA LEU A 167 -2.98 10.65 7.51
C LEU A 167 -3.87 11.03 8.71
N SER A 168 -4.15 10.11 9.63
CA SER A 168 -4.98 10.40 10.82
C SER A 168 -4.37 11.47 11.72
N LEU A 169 -3.04 11.45 11.91
CA LEU A 169 -2.36 12.50 12.69
C LEU A 169 -2.45 13.85 11.98
N HIS A 170 -2.32 13.90 10.65
CA HIS A 170 -2.32 15.15 9.90
C HIS A 170 -3.72 15.69 9.61
N SER A 171 -4.76 14.85 9.58
CA SER A 171 -6.15 15.31 9.55
C SER A 171 -6.53 15.96 10.88
N ALA A 172 -6.07 15.41 12.01
CA ALA A 172 -6.30 15.98 13.33
C ALA A 172 -5.58 17.34 13.53
N LEU A 173 -4.41 17.52 12.92
CA LEU A 173 -3.65 18.79 12.98
C LEU A 173 -4.25 19.91 12.10
N LYS A 174 -4.99 19.56 11.04
CA LYS A 174 -5.58 20.53 10.09
C LYS A 174 -6.90 21.16 10.54
N SER A 175 -7.49 20.74 11.67
CA SER A 175 -8.71 21.37 12.18
C SER A 175 -8.50 22.80 12.74
N ASN A 176 -7.26 23.33 12.70
CA ASN A 176 -6.89 24.62 13.29
C ASN A 176 -6.28 25.65 12.30
N SER A 177 -6.39 25.50 10.97
CA SER A 177 -5.79 26.48 10.03
C SER A 177 -6.62 26.79 8.77
N ASN A 178 -6.76 28.08 8.45
CA ASN A 178 -7.48 28.68 7.31
C ASN A 178 -6.79 28.57 5.92
N SER A 179 -6.10 27.47 5.62
CA SER A 179 -5.45 27.29 4.31
C SER A 179 -6.36 26.65 3.27
N LYS A 180 -6.30 27.09 2.00
CA LYS A 180 -7.01 26.52 0.83
C LYS A 180 -7.02 24.98 0.89
N GLN A 181 -8.20 24.40 1.03
CA GLN A 181 -8.38 22.97 1.26
C GLN A 181 -8.21 22.21 -0.06
N ARG A 182 -7.29 21.25 -0.08
CA ARG A 182 -7.12 20.28 -1.18
C ARG A 182 -7.77 18.97 -0.74
N VAL A 183 -8.56 18.37 -1.61
CA VAL A 183 -9.19 17.07 -1.37
C VAL A 183 -8.36 16.01 -2.07
N ILE A 184 -7.79 15.09 -1.29
CA ILE A 184 -7.19 13.86 -1.80
C ILE A 184 -8.09 12.73 -1.35
N ASP A 185 -8.70 12.04 -2.32
CA ASP A 185 -9.60 10.93 -2.05
C ASP A 185 -8.83 9.61 -2.13
N PHE A 186 -8.78 8.89 -1.02
CA PHE A 186 -8.17 7.55 -0.96
C PHE A 186 -9.26 6.47 -1.00
N ALA A 187 -9.22 5.61 -2.01
CA ALA A 187 -9.97 4.36 -2.05
C ALA A 187 -9.06 3.21 -1.59
N PHE A 188 -9.33 2.63 -0.42
CA PHE A 188 -8.53 1.56 0.17
C PHE A 188 -9.10 0.17 -0.15
N ILE A 189 -8.31 -0.68 -0.79
CA ILE A 189 -8.69 -2.05 -1.14
C ILE A 189 -7.75 -3.02 -0.41
N ASN A 190 -8.22 -3.47 0.78
CA ASN A 190 -7.43 -4.25 1.74
C ASN A 190 -7.80 -5.74 1.79
N ASN A 191 -9.02 -6.11 1.37
CA ASN A 191 -9.54 -7.48 1.40
C ASN A 191 -10.40 -7.73 0.16
N PHE A 192 -9.97 -8.66 -0.69
CA PHE A 192 -10.70 -9.08 -1.89
C PHE A 192 -12.04 -9.77 -1.58
N HIS A 193 -12.28 -10.19 -0.32
CA HIS A 193 -13.50 -10.86 0.13
C HIS A 193 -14.68 -9.93 0.45
N HIS A 194 -14.45 -8.61 0.55
CA HIS A 194 -15.50 -7.63 0.91
C HIS A 194 -15.88 -6.68 -0.23
N LEU A 195 -15.29 -6.85 -1.41
CA LEU A 195 -15.86 -6.27 -2.60
C LEU A 195 -17.09 -7.12 -2.91
N ASN A 196 -18.28 -6.53 -2.89
CA ASN A 196 -19.50 -7.17 -3.41
C ASN A 196 -19.30 -7.34 -4.94
N LEU A 197 -18.53 -8.36 -5.33
CA LEU A 197 -18.22 -8.77 -6.69
C LEU A 197 -18.95 -10.07 -7.02
#